data_AF-A0A261BL34-F1
#
_entry.id   AF-A0A261BL34-F1
#
_cell.length_a   1.000
_cell.length_b   1.000
_cell.length_c   1.000
_cell.angle_alpha   90.00
_cell.angle_beta   90.00
_cell.angle_gamma   90.00
#
_symmetry.space_group_name_H-M   'P 1'
#
loop_
_entity.id
_entity.type
_entity.pdbx_description
1 polymer ?
#
loop_
_entity_poly.entity_id
_entity_poly.type
_entity_poly.pdbx_seq_one_letter_code
_entity_poly.pdbx_strand_id
1 'polypeptide(L)' 'MSLPIVKGRGYLQYSFGFLPLRRPINTVIGAPIHVEKMENPTKERIDELHEEYVNKLVELFEKYKGQFGVKKDVKLVLK' A
#
# COMPACT_ATOMS: atom_id res chain seq x y z
N MET A 1 22.02 -13.96 -32.27
CA MET A 1 21.53 -14.24 -30.89
C MET A 1 21.68 -12.96 -30.08
N SER A 2 20.62 -12.18 -29.87
CA SER A 2 20.73 -10.98 -29.03
C SER A 2 20.72 -11.39 -27.55
N LEU A 3 21.71 -10.94 -26.79
CA LEU A 3 21.71 -11.14 -25.34
C LEU A 3 20.53 -10.37 -24.73
N PRO A 4 19.75 -10.98 -23.82
CA PRO A 4 18.64 -10.29 -23.17
C PRO A 4 19.17 -9.13 -22.33
N ILE A 5 18.61 -7.93 -22.54
CA ILE A 5 18.95 -6.74 -21.76
C ILE A 5 18.31 -6.87 -20.38
N VAL A 6 19.12 -7.22 -19.37
CA VAL A 6 18.67 -7.30 -17.98
C VAL A 6 18.76 -5.91 -17.35
N LYS A 7 17.61 -5.26 -17.20
CA LYS A 7 17.52 -3.87 -16.70
C LYS A 7 17.33 -3.86 -15.17
N GLY A 8 18.42 -3.95 -14.42
CA GLY A 8 18.45 -3.92 -12.95
C GLY A 8 19.83 -3.55 -12.39
N ARG A 9 20.08 -3.81 -11.09
CA ARG A 9 21.36 -3.51 -10.41
C ARG A 9 22.29 -4.72 -10.38
N GLY A 10 23.58 -4.49 -10.64
CA GLY A 10 24.66 -5.45 -10.41
C GLY A 10 25.25 -5.30 -9.00
N TYR A 11 26.08 -6.26 -8.58
CA TYR A 11 26.70 -6.24 -7.25
C TYR A 11 27.70 -5.07 -7.08
N LEU A 12 28.37 -4.64 -8.16
CA LEU A 12 29.40 -3.58 -8.13
C LEU A 12 29.10 -2.37 -9.02
N GLN A 13 28.20 -2.49 -10.01
CA GLN A 13 27.91 -1.42 -10.97
C GLN A 13 26.40 -1.12 -11.01
N TYR A 14 26.05 0.15 -10.84
CA TYR A 14 24.67 0.64 -10.70
C TYR A 14 23.85 0.62 -12.01
N SER A 15 24.47 0.22 -13.14
CA SER A 15 23.89 0.39 -14.49
C SER A 15 23.40 -0.90 -15.14
N PHE A 16 23.77 -2.10 -14.66
CA PHE A 16 23.37 -3.38 -15.26
C PHE A 16 23.39 -4.54 -14.24
N GLY A 17 22.34 -5.36 -14.18
CA GLY A 17 22.28 -6.57 -13.34
C GLY A 17 20.87 -7.04 -13.00
N PHE A 18 20.76 -8.14 -12.24
CA PHE A 18 19.50 -8.86 -11.98
C PHE A 18 18.72 -8.35 -10.76
N LEU A 19 19.30 -7.46 -9.96
CA LEU A 19 18.65 -7.00 -8.73
C LEU A 19 17.61 -5.92 -9.02
N PRO A 20 16.47 -5.91 -8.30
CA PRO A 20 15.45 -4.88 -8.45
C PRO A 20 15.98 -3.49 -8.08
N LEU A 21 15.43 -2.46 -8.73
CA LEU A 21 15.78 -1.07 -8.47
C LEU A 21 15.20 -0.63 -7.11
N ARG A 22 16.03 0.04 -6.29
CA ARG A 22 15.56 0.66 -5.05
C ARG A 22 14.55 1.76 -5.40
N ARG A 23 13.36 1.68 -4.81
CA ARG A 23 12.33 2.72 -4.84
C ARG A 23 12.02 3.14 -3.40
N PRO A 24 11.77 4.42 -3.13
CA PRO A 24 11.38 4.87 -1.81
C PRO A 24 10.04 4.22 -1.42
N ILE A 25 9.94 3.79 -0.16
CA ILE A 25 8.70 3.30 0.44
C ILE A 25 8.13 4.45 1.26
N ASN A 26 6.92 4.89 0.92
CA ASN A 26 6.23 5.96 1.62
C ASN A 26 5.14 5.35 2.50
N THR A 27 5.19 5.61 3.80
CA THR A 27 4.18 5.17 4.77
C THR A 27 3.35 6.37 5.23
N VAL A 28 2.03 6.22 5.24
CA VAL A 28 1.10 7.24 5.72
C VAL A 28 0.28 6.63 6.84
N ILE A 29 0.16 7.34 7.95
CA ILE A 29 -0.61 6.90 9.12
C ILE A 29 -1.88 7.74 9.21
N GLY A 30 -3.03 7.08 9.35
CA GLY A 30 -4.33 7.71 9.45
C GLY A 30 -4.75 8.07 10.88
N ALA A 31 -5.95 8.61 11.00
CA ALA A 31 -6.57 8.87 12.30
C ALA A 31 -6.88 7.56 13.05
N PRO A 32 -6.79 7.56 14.40
CA PRO A 32 -7.15 6.38 15.18
C PRO A 32 -8.66 6.08 15.08
N ILE A 33 -9.01 4.80 15.15
CA ILE A 33 -10.40 4.34 15.27
C ILE A 33 -10.62 3.93 16.72
N HIS A 34 -11.64 4.50 17.37
CA HIS A 34 -11.96 4.16 18.74
C HIS A 34 -12.69 2.82 18.78
N VAL A 35 -12.16 1.86 19.55
CA VAL A 35 -12.73 0.53 19.70
C VAL A 35 -12.92 0.23 21.18
N GLU A 36 -14.14 -0.14 21.55
CA GLU A 36 -14.45 -0.59 22.90
C GLU A 36 -14.06 -2.05 23.07
N LYS A 37 -13.40 -2.37 24.18
CA LYS A 37 -13.03 -3.75 24.50
C LYS A 37 -14.25 -4.49 25.04
N MET A 38 -14.66 -5.55 24.36
CA MET A 38 -15.73 -6.46 24.78
C MET A 38 -15.23 -7.90 24.81
N GLU A 39 -15.68 -8.68 25.79
CA GLU A 39 -15.24 -10.07 25.97
C GLU A 39 -15.76 -11.01 24.87
N ASN A 40 -16.98 -10.77 24.37
CA ASN A 40 -17.61 -11.58 23.31
C ASN A 40 -18.24 -10.66 22.24
N PRO A 41 -17.47 -10.22 21.23
CA PRO A 41 -18.01 -9.38 20.17
C PRO A 41 -18.93 -10.18 19.22
N THR A 42 -20.06 -9.58 18.84
CA THR A 42 -20.93 -10.11 17.77
C THR A 42 -20.29 -9.90 16.41
N LYS A 43 -20.52 -10.82 15.46
CA LYS A 43 -19.99 -10.73 14.09
C LYS A 43 -20.42 -9.44 13.38
N GLU A 44 -21.68 -9.05 13.52
CA GLU A 44 -22.23 -7.82 12.94
C GLU A 44 -21.43 -6.57 13.35
N ARG A 45 -21.05 -6.48 14.62
CA ARG A 45 -20.26 -5.35 15.13
C ARG A 45 -18.83 -5.34 14.58
N ILE A 46 -18.24 -6.51 14.35
CA ILE A 46 -16.92 -6.63 13.73
C ILE A 46 -17.00 -6.18 12.27
N ASP A 47 -18.04 -6.58 11.56
CA ASP A 47 -18.26 -6.22 10.17
C ASP A 47 -18.47 -4.70 10.03
N GLU A 48 -19.27 -4.08 10.89
CA GLU A 48 -19.42 -2.61 10.95
C GLU A 48 -18.08 -1.89 11.16
N LEU A 49 -17.27 -2.34 12.13
CA LEU A 49 -15.96 -1.75 12.39
C LEU A 49 -14.99 -1.97 11.22
N HIS A 50 -15.08 -3.12 10.56
CA HIS A 50 -14.28 -3.42 9.38
C HIS A 50 -14.65 -2.52 8.21
N GLU A 51 -15.94 -2.29 7.96
CA GLU A 51 -16.43 -1.36 6.94
C GLU A 51 -15.95 0.07 7.23
N GLU A 52 -16.03 0.53 8.49
CA GLU A 52 -15.53 1.85 8.88
C GLU A 52 -14.01 1.97 8.63
N TYR A 53 -13.25 0.93 8.97
CA TYR A 53 -11.81 0.88 8.73
C TYR A 53 -11.47 0.95 7.24
N VAL A 54 -12.16 0.16 6.41
CA VAL A 54 -11.99 0.15 4.95
C VAL A 54 -12.29 1.53 4.36
N ASN A 55 -13.38 2.17 4.77
CA ASN A 55 -13.75 3.50 4.29
C ASN A 55 -12.68 4.54 4.61
N LYS A 56 -12.20 4.58 5.86
CA LYS A 56 -11.12 5.49 6.30
C LYS A 56 -9.81 5.24 5.54
N LEU A 57 -9.48 3.99 5.24
CA LEU A 57 -8.30 3.65 4.44
C LEU A 57 -8.42 4.14 3.00
N VAL A 58 -9.59 3.98 2.38
CA VAL A 58 -9.83 4.46 1.01
C VAL A 58 -9.71 5.97 0.95
N GLU A 59 -10.29 6.70 1.91
CA GLU A 59 -10.15 8.16 2.01
C GLU A 59 -8.70 8.60 2.18
N LEU A 60 -7.95 7.92 3.06
CA LEU A 60 -6.52 8.18 3.26
C LEU A 60 -5.74 7.99 1.96
N PHE A 61 -5.99 6.88 1.26
CA PHE A 61 -5.34 6.59 -0.01
C PHE A 61 -5.66 7.65 -1.07
N GLU A 62 -6.93 8.01 -1.24
CA GLU A 62 -7.38 9.04 -2.19
C GLU A 62 -6.74 10.42 -1.91
N LYS A 63 -6.59 10.79 -0.63
CA LYS A 63 -5.96 12.05 -0.23
C LYS A 63 -4.47 12.13 -0.59
N TYR A 64 -3.74 11.03 -0.41
CA TYR A 64 -2.27 11.01 -0.55
C TYR A 64 -1.76 10.44 -1.87
N LYS A 65 -2.59 9.74 -2.66
CA LYS A 65 -2.17 9.12 -3.94
C LYS A 65 -1.51 10.10 -4.91
N GLY A 66 -2.02 11.34 -4.97
CA GLY A 66 -1.47 12.39 -5.82
C GLY A 66 -0.08 12.87 -5.41
N GLN A 67 0.23 12.88 -4.10
CA GLN A 67 1.51 13.35 -3.58
C GLN A 67 2.65 12.37 -3.87
N PHE A 68 2.34 11.07 -3.97
CA PHE A 68 3.31 10.01 -4.22
C PHE A 68 3.37 9.55 -5.67
N GLY A 69 2.77 10.32 -6.60
CA GLY A 69 2.84 10.05 -8.04
C GLY A 69 2.02 8.85 -8.51
N VAL A 70 1.02 8.43 -7.74
CA VAL A 70 0.09 7.36 -8.14
C VAL A 70 -0.95 7.95 -9.10
N LYS A 71 -1.20 7.26 -10.22
CA LYS A 71 -2.22 7.67 -11.21
C LYS A 71 -3.61 7.66 -10.57
N LYS A 72 -4.47 8.61 -10.98
CA LYS A 72 -5.83 8.76 -10.43
C LYS A 72 -6.69 7.50 -10.59
N ASP A 73 -6.41 6.69 -11.62
CA ASP A 73 -7.18 5.50 -12.00
C ASP A 73 -6.88 4.27 -11.13
N VAL A 74 -5.83 4.31 -10.31
CA VAL A 74 -5.49 3.20 -9.40
C VAL A 74 -6.40 3.29 -8.19
N LYS A 75 -7.19 2.24 -7.96
CA LYS A 75 -8.04 2.09 -6.77
C LYS A 75 -7.36 1.16 -5.76
N LEU A 76 -7.56 1.44 -4.48
CA LEU A 76 -7.15 0.55 -3.40
C LEU A 76 -8.01 -0.72 -3.45
N VAL A 77 -7.37 -1.89 -3.51
CA VAL A 77 -8.04 -3.20 -3.43
C VAL A 77 -7.62 -3.84 -2.11
N LEU A 78 -8.59 -4.03 -1.21
CA LEU A 78 -8.42 -4.78 0.02
C LEU A 78 -8.96 -6.20 -0.23
N LYS A 79 -8.22 -7.22 0.21
CA LYS A 79 -8.56 -8.64 0.11
C LYS A 79 -8.78 -9.23 1.50
#